data_AF-A0A2K5DN87-F1
#
_entry.id   AF-A0A2K5DN87-F1
#
_cell.length_a   1.000
_cell.length_b   1.000
_cell.length_c   1.000
_cell.angle_alpha   90.00
_cell.angle_beta   90.00
_cell.angle_gamma   90.00
#
_symmetry.space_group_name_H-M   'P 1'
#
loop_
_entity.id
_entity.type
_entity.pdbx_description
1 polymer ?
#
loop_
_entity_poly.entity_id
_entity_poly.type
_entity_poly.pdbx_seq_one_letter_code
_entity_poly.pdbx_strand_id
1 'polypeptide(L)'
;MVSVINTVDTSHEDMIHDAQMDYCVTTLATCSSDGSVRIFGQILIADLRGHEGPVWQVAWAHPMHGSIQASCSCDQKVINWREENGTWEKSHDHAGLNSSVKSVCWAPHDYGLILACGSSAGAISLLTYTGEGQWEVKKINNAHTIGCNAVSWAPAIVPGSFIDQPWGGCDNLIKLWKEKEDGQWKEEQKLEAQTDWVQDVAWAPSVGLPTSTIASCSRDGCNTWSRKLPHKFNDFVWYVSWCITANILVVPGGDNKVTLWKEPVDGQWVCISDINKGQGSVSASVTEGQQNEQ
;
A
#
# COMPACT_ATOMS: atom_id res chain seq x y z
N MET A 1 22.33 8.66 5.74
CA MET A 1 22.95 7.56 4.98
C MET A 1 22.03 6.35 5.11
N VAL A 2 21.77 5.62 4.02
CA VAL A 2 20.91 4.43 4.05
C VAL A 2 21.80 3.19 4.18
N SER A 3 21.41 2.28 5.08
CA SER A 3 22.11 1.04 5.39
C SER A 3 21.21 -0.16 5.16
N VAL A 4 21.76 -1.26 4.63
CA VAL A 4 21.07 -2.54 4.59
C VAL A 4 21.12 -3.15 5.98
N ILE A 5 19.95 -3.52 6.52
CA ILE A 5 19.80 -4.12 7.85
C ILE A 5 19.73 -5.66 7.73
N ASN A 6 19.00 -6.17 6.74
CA ASN A 6 18.89 -7.59 6.44
C ASN A 6 18.72 -7.80 4.92
N THR A 7 18.93 -9.03 4.43
CA THR A 7 18.63 -9.44 3.05
C THR A 7 18.03 -10.84 3.10
N VAL A 8 16.86 -11.01 2.48
CA VAL A 8 16.12 -12.28 2.47
C VAL A 8 16.04 -12.79 1.03
N ASP A 9 16.38 -14.07 0.82
CA ASP A 9 16.00 -14.78 -0.39
C ASP A 9 14.52 -15.18 -0.25
N THR A 10 13.67 -14.63 -1.12
CA THR A 10 12.23 -14.91 -1.11
C THR A 10 11.88 -16.22 -1.82
N SER A 11 12.83 -16.76 -2.59
CA SER A 11 12.73 -17.97 -3.41
C SER A 11 11.52 -18.01 -4.35
N HIS A 12 10.95 -16.84 -4.70
CA HIS A 12 9.82 -16.73 -5.62
C HIS A 12 10.20 -17.25 -7.02
N GLU A 13 9.25 -17.90 -7.68
CA GLU A 13 9.47 -18.60 -8.95
C GLU A 13 9.35 -17.65 -10.17
N ASP A 14 8.78 -16.45 -9.95
CA ASP A 14 8.63 -15.37 -10.94
C ASP A 14 8.64 -13.98 -10.23
N MET A 15 8.52 -12.89 -10.98
CA MET A 15 8.62 -11.50 -10.53
C MET A 15 7.73 -11.16 -9.33
N ILE A 16 8.35 -10.58 -8.30
CA ILE A 16 7.70 -10.00 -7.12
C ILE A 16 7.07 -8.66 -7.51
N HIS A 17 5.80 -8.43 -7.14
CA HIS A 17 5.09 -7.17 -7.40
C HIS A 17 5.08 -6.25 -6.19
N ASP A 18 4.86 -6.80 -4.99
CA ASP A 18 4.76 -6.02 -3.74
C ASP A 18 5.42 -6.75 -2.55
N ALA A 19 5.83 -5.97 -1.56
CA ALA A 19 6.53 -6.41 -0.36
C ALA A 19 6.26 -5.43 0.81
N GLN A 20 5.47 -5.84 1.81
CA GLN A 20 5.07 -5.00 2.94
C GLN A 20 5.44 -5.63 4.29
N MET A 21 6.02 -4.82 5.18
CA MET A 21 6.22 -5.18 6.59
C MET A 21 4.89 -5.09 7.38
N ASP A 22 4.75 -5.92 8.41
CA ASP A 22 3.72 -5.80 9.42
C ASP A 22 3.87 -4.52 10.28
N TYR A 23 2.83 -4.19 11.05
CA TYR A 23 2.80 -3.00 11.90
C TYR A 23 3.96 -2.94 12.92
N CYS A 24 4.45 -4.11 13.37
CA CYS A 24 5.51 -4.21 14.36
C CYS A 24 6.93 -4.23 13.76
N VAL A 25 7.05 -4.24 12.42
CA VAL A 25 8.31 -4.37 11.67
C VAL A 25 9.08 -5.66 12.06
N THR A 26 8.32 -6.72 12.33
CA THR A 26 8.77 -8.07 12.70
C THR A 26 8.61 -9.09 11.58
N THR A 27 7.63 -8.88 10.70
CA THR A 27 7.23 -9.84 9.66
C THR A 27 7.13 -9.13 8.31
N LEU A 28 7.60 -9.77 7.24
CA LEU A 28 7.51 -9.31 5.86
C LEU A 28 6.53 -10.21 5.09
N ALA A 29 5.57 -9.62 4.39
CA ALA A 29 4.80 -10.30 3.34
C ALA A 29 5.35 -9.90 1.96
N THR A 30 5.51 -10.86 1.04
CA THR A 30 5.80 -10.60 -0.39
C THR A 30 4.82 -11.33 -1.29
N CYS A 31 4.59 -10.83 -2.51
CA CYS A 31 3.73 -11.51 -3.49
C CYS A 31 4.27 -11.44 -4.92
N SER A 32 3.95 -12.45 -5.73
CA SER A 32 4.59 -12.67 -7.04
C SER A 32 3.60 -13.03 -8.15
N SER A 33 4.06 -12.91 -9.40
CA SER A 33 3.48 -13.54 -10.59
C SER A 33 3.24 -15.04 -10.42
N ASP A 34 4.01 -15.73 -9.57
CA ASP A 34 3.89 -17.18 -9.32
C ASP A 34 2.61 -17.61 -8.60
N GLY A 35 1.76 -16.65 -8.19
CA GLY A 35 0.48 -16.90 -7.53
C GLY A 35 0.56 -17.14 -6.02
N SER A 36 1.77 -17.09 -5.44
CA SER A 36 1.99 -17.21 -4.00
C SER A 36 2.13 -15.87 -3.29
N VAL A 37 1.73 -15.85 -2.02
CA VAL A 37 2.08 -14.82 -1.03
C VAL A 37 2.94 -15.50 0.03
N ARG A 38 4.07 -14.90 0.40
CA ARG A 38 5.01 -15.51 1.34
C ARG A 38 5.24 -14.62 2.54
N ILE A 39 5.22 -15.23 3.72
CA ILE A 39 5.36 -14.57 5.01
C ILE A 39 6.73 -14.95 5.59
N PHE A 40 7.55 -13.96 5.95
CA PHE A 40 8.90 -14.14 6.47
C PHE A 40 9.10 -13.41 7.79
N GLY A 41 9.82 -14.02 8.72
CA GLY A 41 10.50 -13.31 9.81
C GLY A 41 11.97 -13.10 9.42
N GLN A 42 12.87 -13.76 10.16
CA GLN A 42 14.25 -13.97 9.71
C GLN A 42 14.37 -15.08 8.63
N ILE A 43 13.37 -15.97 8.57
CA ILE A 43 13.23 -17.08 7.62
C ILE A 43 11.79 -17.12 7.10
N LEU A 44 11.52 -17.92 6.07
CA LEU A 44 10.16 -18.22 5.60
C LEU A 44 9.34 -18.87 6.72
N ILE A 45 8.16 -18.30 7.01
CA ILE A 45 7.18 -18.79 7.98
C ILE A 45 6.05 -19.54 7.25
N ALA A 46 5.54 -18.99 6.14
CA ALA A 46 4.44 -19.59 5.38
C ALA A 46 4.50 -19.27 3.87
N ASP A 47 4.09 -20.23 3.04
CA ASP A 47 3.88 -20.10 1.60
C ASP A 47 2.38 -20.23 1.29
N LEU A 48 1.70 -19.09 1.17
CA LEU A 48 0.25 -18.98 1.05
C LEU A 48 -0.15 -19.12 -0.42
N ARG A 49 -0.71 -20.28 -0.78
CA ARG A 49 -1.17 -20.59 -2.14
C ARG A 49 -2.69 -20.69 -2.18
N GLY A 50 -3.32 -20.07 -3.18
CA GLY A 50 -4.78 -20.02 -3.32
C GLY A 50 -5.31 -19.06 -4.40
N HIS A 51 -4.46 -18.17 -4.91
CA HIS A 51 -4.75 -17.42 -6.13
C HIS A 51 -4.45 -18.27 -7.38
N GLU A 52 -5.19 -18.02 -8.46
CA GLU A 52 -5.04 -18.71 -9.76
C GLU A 52 -4.20 -17.90 -10.76
N GLY A 53 -3.44 -16.90 -10.29
CA GLY A 53 -2.50 -16.11 -11.11
C GLY A 53 -1.85 -14.96 -10.33
N PRO A 54 -0.99 -14.16 -11.01
CA PRO A 54 -0.24 -13.04 -10.44
C PRO A 54 -0.94 -12.22 -9.36
N VAL A 55 -0.29 -12.13 -8.20
CA VAL A 55 -0.74 -11.35 -7.04
C VAL A 55 -0.06 -9.98 -7.05
N TRP A 56 -0.85 -8.91 -7.05
CA TRP A 56 -0.39 -7.54 -7.35
C TRP A 56 -0.02 -6.70 -6.14
N GLN A 57 -0.72 -6.88 -5.01
CA GLN A 57 -0.49 -6.13 -3.78
C GLN A 57 -0.82 -6.95 -2.54
N VAL A 58 -0.12 -6.65 -1.43
CA VAL A 58 -0.35 -7.19 -0.10
C VAL A 58 -0.61 -6.08 0.91
N ALA A 59 -1.53 -6.31 1.86
CA ALA A 59 -1.84 -5.35 2.92
C ALA A 59 -1.98 -6.05 4.29
N TRP A 60 -1.22 -5.61 5.28
CA TRP A 60 -1.36 -6.03 6.68
C TRP A 60 -2.47 -5.25 7.40
N ALA A 61 -3.34 -5.95 8.14
CA ALA A 61 -4.34 -5.31 8.99
C ALA A 61 -3.71 -4.77 10.28
N HIS A 62 -4.44 -3.90 10.99
CA HIS A 62 -4.00 -3.42 12.30
C HIS A 62 -4.02 -4.55 13.35
N PRO A 63 -2.95 -4.75 14.14
CA PRO A 63 -2.78 -5.93 15.00
C PRO A 63 -3.82 -6.09 16.12
N MET A 64 -4.66 -5.08 16.38
CA MET A 64 -5.80 -5.22 17.30
C MET A 64 -6.84 -6.27 16.84
N HIS A 65 -6.81 -6.66 15.56
CA HIS A 65 -7.67 -7.72 15.00
C HIS A 65 -6.95 -9.08 14.91
N GLY A 66 -5.72 -9.18 15.43
CA GLY A 66 -4.78 -10.29 15.25
C GLY A 66 -3.96 -10.18 13.96
N SER A 67 -3.09 -11.15 13.69
CA SER A 67 -2.35 -11.24 12.42
C SER A 67 -3.33 -11.54 11.28
N ILE A 68 -3.63 -10.53 10.46
CA ILE A 68 -4.41 -10.67 9.23
C ILE A 68 -3.64 -10.00 8.10
N GLN A 69 -3.57 -10.66 6.96
CA GLN A 69 -2.92 -10.19 5.75
C GLN A 69 -3.87 -10.38 4.57
N ALA A 70 -4.04 -9.37 3.73
CA ALA A 70 -4.91 -9.40 2.54
C ALA A 70 -4.07 -9.36 1.26
N SER A 71 -4.47 -10.14 0.26
CA SER A 71 -3.85 -10.16 -1.07
C SER A 71 -4.86 -10.04 -2.20
N CYS A 72 -4.46 -9.44 -3.32
CA CYS A 72 -5.30 -9.29 -4.51
C CYS A 72 -4.59 -9.70 -5.80
N SER A 73 -5.32 -10.31 -6.75
CA SER A 73 -4.73 -10.96 -7.92
C SER A 73 -5.48 -10.67 -9.23
N CYS A 74 -4.85 -11.01 -10.36
CA CYS A 74 -5.52 -11.07 -11.66
C CYS A 74 -6.63 -12.12 -11.73
N ASP A 75 -6.66 -13.08 -10.81
CA ASP A 75 -7.72 -14.11 -10.72
C ASP A 75 -9.09 -13.58 -10.25
N GLN A 76 -9.21 -12.25 -10.11
CA GLN A 76 -10.42 -11.50 -9.74
C GLN A 76 -10.83 -11.67 -8.27
N LYS A 77 -9.99 -12.32 -7.45
CA LYS A 77 -10.22 -12.53 -6.03
C LYS A 77 -9.40 -11.58 -5.16
N VAL A 78 -9.93 -11.36 -3.97
CA VAL A 78 -9.20 -10.89 -2.79
C VAL A 78 -9.26 -11.99 -1.74
N ILE A 79 -8.14 -12.29 -1.10
CA ILE A 79 -8.04 -13.32 -0.08
C ILE A 79 -7.52 -12.71 1.22
N ASN A 80 -8.24 -12.95 2.33
CA ASN A 80 -7.82 -12.55 3.67
C ASN A 80 -7.29 -13.77 4.40
N TRP A 81 -5.98 -13.79 4.61
CA TRP A 81 -5.25 -14.80 5.36
C TRP A 81 -5.18 -14.39 6.83
N ARG A 82 -5.34 -15.36 7.74
CA ARG A 82 -5.25 -15.16 9.20
C ARG A 82 -4.26 -16.16 9.78
N GLU A 83 -3.48 -15.72 10.76
CA GLU A 83 -2.72 -16.61 11.63
C GLU A 83 -3.59 -17.06 12.82
N GLU A 84 -3.69 -18.37 13.03
CA GLU A 84 -4.26 -18.95 14.25
C GLU A 84 -3.29 -19.99 14.82
N ASN A 85 -2.88 -19.80 16.08
CA ASN A 85 -1.93 -20.68 16.79
C ASN A 85 -0.57 -20.89 16.08
N GLY A 86 -0.15 -19.95 15.23
CA GLY A 86 1.08 -20.01 14.42
C GLY A 86 0.93 -20.70 13.06
N THR A 87 -0.28 -21.14 12.70
CA THR A 87 -0.62 -21.62 11.35
C THR A 87 -1.31 -20.51 10.58
N TRP A 88 -0.90 -20.29 9.33
CA TRP A 88 -1.55 -19.35 8.43
C TRP A 88 -2.59 -20.05 7.55
N GLU A 89 -3.85 -19.61 7.64
CA GLU A 89 -4.98 -20.18 6.89
C GLU A 89 -5.81 -19.11 6.17
N LYS A 90 -6.60 -19.56 5.18
CA LYS A 90 -7.50 -18.68 4.42
C LYS A 90 -8.79 -18.43 5.22
N SER A 91 -8.92 -17.25 5.81
CA SER A 91 -10.10 -16.87 6.62
C SER A 91 -11.31 -16.40 5.79
N HIS A 92 -11.08 -15.80 4.62
CA HIS A 92 -12.13 -15.33 3.71
C HIS A 92 -11.59 -15.20 2.28
N ASP A 93 -12.45 -15.39 1.28
CA ASP A 93 -12.20 -14.97 -0.10
C ASP A 93 -13.41 -14.24 -0.71
N HIS A 94 -13.11 -13.26 -1.56
CA HIS A 94 -14.08 -12.40 -2.21
C HIS A 94 -13.81 -12.31 -3.72
N ALA A 95 -14.74 -12.82 -4.53
CA ALA A 95 -14.66 -12.85 -5.99
C ALA A 95 -15.66 -11.90 -6.68
N GLY A 96 -16.11 -10.83 -6.01
CA GLY A 96 -17.22 -9.98 -6.47
C GLY A 96 -16.86 -8.86 -7.47
N LEU A 97 -15.59 -8.75 -7.89
CA LEU A 97 -15.08 -7.60 -8.66
C LEU A 97 -15.01 -7.82 -10.19
N ASN A 98 -15.24 -9.05 -10.67
CA ASN A 98 -15.40 -9.44 -12.08
C ASN A 98 -14.24 -9.03 -13.04
N SER A 99 -13.07 -8.70 -12.50
CA SER A 99 -11.86 -8.33 -13.24
C SER A 99 -10.66 -8.33 -12.28
N SER A 100 -9.43 -8.17 -12.81
CA SER A 100 -8.21 -8.15 -12.00
C SER A 100 -8.33 -7.13 -10.86
N VAL A 101 -8.13 -7.58 -9.62
CA VAL A 101 -8.08 -6.67 -8.47
C VAL A 101 -6.64 -6.19 -8.34
N LYS A 102 -6.42 -4.88 -8.49
CA LYS A 102 -5.09 -4.28 -8.65
C LYS A 102 -4.48 -3.77 -7.37
N SER A 103 -5.32 -3.38 -6.40
CA SER A 103 -4.86 -2.81 -5.14
C SER A 103 -5.80 -3.11 -3.99
N VAL A 104 -5.23 -3.22 -2.80
CA VAL A 104 -5.93 -3.43 -1.52
C VAL A 104 -5.38 -2.53 -0.43
N CYS A 105 -6.26 -2.00 0.43
CA CYS A 105 -5.86 -1.12 1.52
C CYS A 105 -6.76 -1.30 2.76
N TRP A 106 -6.17 -1.50 3.94
CA TRP A 106 -6.90 -1.65 5.22
C TRP A 106 -7.20 -0.30 5.87
N ALA A 107 -8.42 -0.15 6.38
CA ALA A 107 -8.88 1.08 6.99
C ALA A 107 -8.06 1.48 8.23
N PRO A 108 -8.02 2.78 8.57
CA PRO A 108 -7.70 3.22 9.92
C PRO A 108 -8.56 2.46 10.93
N HIS A 109 -7.92 1.91 11.96
CA HIS A 109 -8.56 0.94 12.86
C HIS A 109 -9.72 1.53 13.69
N ASP A 110 -9.78 2.85 13.81
CA ASP A 110 -10.89 3.62 14.38
C ASP A 110 -12.23 3.36 13.67
N TYR A 111 -12.19 2.93 12.40
CA TYR A 111 -13.35 2.54 11.59
C TYR A 111 -13.63 1.03 11.61
N GLY A 112 -12.86 0.27 12.40
CA GLY A 112 -12.90 -1.19 12.46
C GLY A 112 -12.18 -1.87 11.29
N LEU A 113 -12.44 -3.17 11.15
CA LEU A 113 -11.76 -4.01 10.16
C LEU A 113 -12.47 -3.93 8.79
N ILE A 114 -12.13 -2.89 8.02
CA ILE A 114 -12.64 -2.66 6.66
C ILE A 114 -11.49 -2.74 5.65
N LEU A 115 -11.67 -3.51 4.58
CA LEU A 115 -10.74 -3.64 3.45
C LEU A 115 -11.32 -2.97 2.20
N ALA A 116 -10.55 -2.11 1.55
CA ALA A 116 -10.88 -1.55 0.24
C ALA A 116 -10.13 -2.27 -0.87
N CYS A 117 -10.79 -2.46 -2.02
CA CYS A 117 -10.27 -3.24 -3.14
C CYS A 117 -10.57 -2.54 -4.47
N GLY A 118 -9.54 -2.16 -5.24
CA GLY A 118 -9.67 -1.53 -6.56
C GLY A 118 -9.58 -2.55 -7.71
N SER A 119 -10.50 -2.49 -8.68
CA SER A 119 -10.56 -3.42 -9.82
C SER A 119 -10.25 -2.74 -11.17
N SER A 120 -9.59 -3.45 -12.07
CA SER A 120 -9.35 -3.02 -13.45
C SER A 120 -10.63 -2.83 -14.28
N ALA A 121 -11.80 -3.26 -13.80
CA ALA A 121 -13.10 -2.89 -14.37
C ALA A 121 -13.66 -1.55 -13.86
N GLY A 122 -12.89 -0.79 -13.07
CA GLY A 122 -13.29 0.53 -12.56
C GLY A 122 -14.29 0.48 -11.41
N ALA A 123 -14.52 -0.70 -10.82
CA ALA A 123 -15.30 -0.88 -9.60
C ALA A 123 -14.39 -0.86 -8.36
N ILE A 124 -14.94 -0.42 -7.23
CA ILE A 124 -14.32 -0.54 -5.90
C ILE A 124 -15.25 -1.37 -5.01
N SER A 125 -14.70 -2.34 -4.28
CA SER A 125 -15.42 -3.06 -3.21
C SER A 125 -14.86 -2.64 -1.85
N LEU A 126 -15.74 -2.45 -0.88
CA LEU A 126 -15.40 -2.29 0.53
C LEU A 126 -15.95 -3.50 1.29
N LEU A 127 -15.09 -4.24 1.96
CA LEU A 127 -15.42 -5.44 2.73
C LEU A 127 -15.33 -5.08 4.22
N THR A 128 -16.46 -5.05 4.93
CA THR A 128 -16.53 -4.73 6.36
C THR A 128 -16.74 -6.01 7.16
N TYR A 129 -15.83 -6.33 8.09
CA TYR A 129 -16.01 -7.47 8.98
C TYR A 129 -17.11 -7.21 10.00
N THR A 130 -18.12 -8.06 10.05
CA THR A 130 -19.28 -7.91 10.96
C THR A 130 -19.25 -8.83 12.18
N GLY A 131 -18.27 -9.74 12.26
CA GLY A 131 -18.12 -10.73 13.32
C GLY A 131 -18.25 -12.18 12.82
N GLU A 132 -17.80 -13.16 13.60
CA GLU A 132 -18.00 -14.61 13.34
C GLU A 132 -17.64 -15.07 11.90
N GLY A 133 -16.56 -14.50 11.34
CA GLY A 133 -16.10 -14.81 9.98
C GLY A 133 -16.89 -14.13 8.85
N GLN A 134 -17.92 -13.36 9.18
CA GLN A 134 -18.81 -12.71 8.20
C GLN A 134 -18.25 -11.36 7.74
N TRP A 135 -18.50 -11.06 6.45
CA TRP A 135 -18.08 -9.82 5.80
C TRP A 135 -19.26 -9.25 5.00
N GLU A 136 -19.66 -8.00 5.30
CA GLU A 136 -20.55 -7.21 4.46
C GLU A 136 -19.75 -6.62 3.29
N VAL A 137 -20.31 -6.61 2.07
CA VAL A 137 -19.65 -6.03 0.90
C VAL A 137 -20.47 -4.87 0.33
N LYS A 138 -19.95 -3.64 0.43
CA LYS A 138 -20.47 -2.46 -0.27
C LYS A 138 -19.69 -2.29 -1.59
N LYS A 139 -20.36 -2.42 -2.73
CA LYS A 139 -19.73 -2.30 -4.06
C LYS A 139 -20.09 -1.00 -4.77
N ILE A 140 -19.08 -0.20 -5.08
CA ILE A 140 -19.16 1.03 -5.89
C ILE A 140 -18.89 0.63 -7.36
N ASN A 141 -19.95 0.51 -8.15
CA ASN A 141 -19.83 0.24 -9.58
C ASN A 141 -19.51 1.52 -10.35
N ASN A 142 -18.70 1.42 -11.41
CA ASN A 142 -18.31 2.54 -12.29
C ASN A 142 -17.66 3.72 -11.54
N ALA A 143 -16.94 3.45 -10.45
CA ALA A 143 -16.16 4.46 -9.73
C ALA A 143 -15.14 5.14 -10.67
N HIS A 144 -14.54 4.35 -11.56
CA HIS A 144 -13.57 4.79 -12.56
C HIS A 144 -13.97 4.30 -13.96
N THR A 145 -13.69 5.11 -15.00
CA THR A 145 -14.26 4.89 -16.35
C THR A 145 -13.47 3.88 -17.18
N ILE A 146 -12.18 3.70 -16.88
CA ILE A 146 -11.25 2.84 -17.66
C ILE A 146 -10.83 1.62 -16.83
N GLY A 147 -10.53 1.84 -15.56
CA GLY A 147 -10.06 0.85 -14.59
C GLY A 147 -9.64 1.56 -13.31
N CYS A 148 -9.49 0.84 -12.19
CA CYS A 148 -8.98 1.37 -10.94
C CYS A 148 -7.70 0.63 -10.56
N ASN A 149 -6.57 1.34 -10.57
CA ASN A 149 -5.24 0.75 -10.31
C ASN A 149 -4.89 0.71 -8.83
N ALA A 150 -5.00 1.84 -8.12
CA ALA A 150 -4.73 1.94 -6.68
C ALA A 150 -5.92 2.49 -5.89
N VAL A 151 -6.02 2.08 -4.62
CA VAL A 151 -6.94 2.61 -3.61
C VAL A 151 -6.17 3.00 -2.35
N SER A 152 -6.49 4.15 -1.75
CA SER A 152 -5.78 4.64 -0.56
C SER A 152 -6.67 5.38 0.42
N TRP A 153 -6.48 5.06 1.70
CA TRP A 153 -7.23 5.62 2.81
C TRP A 153 -6.69 6.96 3.27
N ALA A 154 -7.57 7.94 3.48
CA ALA A 154 -7.22 9.04 4.37
C ALA A 154 -6.97 8.51 5.81
N PRO A 155 -6.06 9.14 6.57
CA PRO A 155 -5.87 8.83 7.99
C PRO A 155 -7.16 9.06 8.78
N ALA A 156 -7.33 8.32 9.89
CA ALA A 156 -8.39 8.61 10.85
C ALA A 156 -8.24 10.03 11.38
N ILE A 157 -9.33 10.80 11.29
CA ILE A 157 -9.38 12.18 11.77
C ILE A 157 -10.45 12.25 12.85
N VAL A 158 -10.03 12.59 14.07
CA VAL A 158 -10.91 12.66 15.25
C VAL A 158 -11.99 13.73 15.02
N PRO A 159 -13.28 13.43 15.30
CA PRO A 159 -14.38 14.39 15.15
C PRO A 159 -14.10 15.70 15.88
N GLY A 160 -14.11 16.82 15.14
CA GLY A 160 -13.75 18.16 15.63
C GLY A 160 -12.49 18.76 14.98
N SER A 161 -11.72 17.98 14.22
CA SER A 161 -10.71 18.50 13.30
C SER A 161 -11.34 19.00 11.99
N PHE A 162 -10.77 20.04 11.38
CA PHE A 162 -11.27 20.70 10.16
C PHE A 162 -10.94 19.96 8.85
N ILE A 163 -10.49 18.71 8.93
CA ILE A 163 -10.09 17.92 7.77
C ILE A 163 -11.21 16.90 7.50
N ASP A 164 -11.94 17.10 6.40
CA ASP A 164 -12.95 16.15 5.92
C ASP A 164 -12.33 14.78 5.56
N GLN A 165 -13.19 13.78 5.32
CA GLN A 165 -12.82 12.38 5.06
C GLN A 165 -12.91 11.99 3.56
N PRO A 166 -11.85 12.25 2.75
CA PRO A 166 -11.74 11.79 1.37
C PRO A 166 -11.11 10.40 1.25
N TRP A 167 -11.39 9.74 0.13
CA TRP A 167 -11.01 8.36 -0.12
C TRP A 167 -10.49 8.20 -1.56
N GLY A 168 -9.22 7.82 -1.75
CA GLY A 168 -8.52 7.92 -3.03
C GLY A 168 -8.72 6.74 -3.98
N GLY A 169 -8.93 7.02 -5.28
CA GLY A 169 -8.92 6.03 -6.37
C GLY A 169 -8.46 6.59 -7.71
N CYS A 170 -7.97 5.72 -8.60
CA CYS A 170 -7.28 6.07 -9.86
C CYS A 170 -8.11 5.86 -11.14
N ASP A 171 -8.18 6.86 -12.03
CA ASP A 171 -8.14 6.65 -13.50
C ASP A 171 -7.05 7.56 -14.14
N ASN A 172 -7.38 8.50 -15.02
CA ASN A 172 -6.48 9.66 -15.27
C ASN A 172 -6.64 10.71 -14.15
N LEU A 173 -7.74 10.62 -13.40
CA LEU A 173 -8.10 11.50 -12.31
C LEU A 173 -7.89 10.77 -10.98
N ILE A 174 -7.50 11.50 -9.94
CA ILE A 174 -7.63 11.03 -8.57
C ILE A 174 -9.04 11.41 -8.12
N LYS A 175 -9.86 10.43 -7.74
CA LYS A 175 -11.20 10.67 -7.18
C LYS A 175 -11.17 10.56 -5.67
N LEU A 176 -11.90 11.47 -5.02
CA LEU A 176 -12.10 11.49 -3.57
C LEU A 176 -13.53 11.05 -3.27
N TRP A 177 -13.69 9.91 -2.61
CA TRP A 177 -14.98 9.35 -2.17
C TRP A 177 -15.26 9.68 -0.71
N LYS A 178 -16.52 9.56 -0.28
CA LYS A 178 -16.95 9.75 1.11
C LYS A 178 -18.27 9.05 1.37
N GLU A 179 -18.40 8.42 2.53
CA GLU A 179 -19.69 7.89 2.99
C GLU A 179 -20.60 9.05 3.40
N LYS A 180 -21.89 8.97 3.04
CA LYS A 180 -22.92 9.85 3.57
C LYS A 180 -23.69 9.13 4.68
N GLU A 181 -24.52 9.88 5.42
CA GLU A 181 -25.32 9.37 6.55
C GLU A 181 -26.26 8.19 6.19
N ASP A 182 -26.54 8.00 4.90
CA ASP A 182 -27.30 6.86 4.35
C ASP A 182 -26.44 5.59 4.13
N GLY A 183 -25.17 5.59 4.55
CA GLY A 183 -24.24 4.49 4.38
C GLY A 183 -23.79 4.27 2.92
N GLN A 184 -24.06 5.22 2.02
CA GLN A 184 -23.66 5.17 0.62
C GLN A 184 -22.40 6.00 0.36
N TRP A 185 -21.51 5.43 -0.43
CA TRP A 185 -20.29 6.08 -0.89
C TRP A 185 -20.56 6.92 -2.13
N LYS A 186 -20.19 8.21 -2.08
CA LYS A 186 -20.40 9.17 -3.16
C LYS A 186 -19.09 9.93 -3.44
N GLU A 187 -18.85 10.21 -4.71
CA GLU A 187 -17.74 11.04 -5.17
C GLU A 187 -17.94 12.47 -4.66
N GLU A 188 -16.95 13.02 -3.97
CA GLU A 188 -16.97 14.39 -3.42
C GLU A 188 -16.09 15.35 -4.23
N GLN A 189 -14.96 14.86 -4.79
CA GLN A 189 -14.08 15.67 -5.64
C GLN A 189 -13.34 14.82 -6.68
N LYS A 190 -13.03 15.44 -7.83
CA LYS A 190 -12.07 14.94 -8.83
C LYS A 190 -10.83 15.84 -8.85
N LEU A 191 -9.66 15.25 -9.04
CA LEU A 191 -8.37 15.95 -9.15
C LEU A 191 -7.69 15.55 -10.48
N GLU A 192 -7.59 16.50 -11.41
CA GLU A 192 -7.01 16.29 -12.74
C GLU A 192 -5.48 16.57 -12.71
N ALA A 193 -4.75 15.74 -11.97
CA ALA A 193 -3.33 15.98 -11.66
C ALA A 193 -2.34 15.54 -12.77
N GLN A 194 -2.71 14.51 -13.54
CA GLN A 194 -1.86 13.78 -14.49
C GLN A 194 -2.53 13.63 -15.86
N THR A 195 -1.73 13.32 -16.88
CA THR A 195 -2.17 13.24 -18.28
C THR A 195 -2.26 11.80 -18.80
N ASP A 196 -1.42 10.90 -18.32
CA ASP A 196 -1.54 9.44 -18.48
C ASP A 196 -2.16 8.78 -17.23
N TRP A 197 -2.44 7.48 -17.30
CA TRP A 197 -3.05 6.68 -16.24
C TRP A 197 -2.29 6.77 -14.92
N VAL A 198 -3.00 7.10 -13.85
CA VAL A 198 -2.46 7.04 -12.48
C VAL A 198 -2.22 5.57 -12.14
N GLN A 199 -0.97 5.22 -11.82
CA GLN A 199 -0.57 3.87 -11.41
C GLN A 199 -0.89 3.69 -9.92
N ASP A 200 -0.38 4.59 -9.08
CA ASP A 200 -0.54 4.54 -7.64
C ASP A 200 -0.90 5.90 -7.02
N VAL A 201 -1.56 5.85 -5.87
CA VAL A 201 -2.04 6.97 -5.05
C VAL A 201 -1.80 6.59 -3.59
N ALA A 202 -1.10 7.45 -2.85
CA ALA A 202 -0.82 7.23 -1.44
C ALA A 202 -1.19 8.47 -0.61
N TRP A 203 -2.00 8.28 0.42
CA TRP A 203 -2.33 9.33 1.37
C TRP A 203 -1.22 9.54 2.40
N ALA A 204 -0.88 10.80 2.69
CA ALA A 204 0.09 11.13 3.73
C ALA A 204 -0.55 11.01 5.12
N PRO A 205 0.06 10.28 6.08
CA PRO A 205 -0.46 10.20 7.44
C PRO A 205 -0.33 11.55 8.16
N SER A 206 -1.45 12.12 8.58
CA SER A 206 -1.59 13.51 9.05
C SER A 206 -1.17 13.71 10.52
N VAL A 207 -0.07 13.08 10.95
CA VAL A 207 0.36 13.06 12.36
C VAL A 207 0.76 14.46 12.84
N GLY A 208 -0.19 15.18 13.43
CA GLY A 208 -0.02 16.53 13.98
C GLY A 208 0.04 17.65 12.93
N LEU A 209 -0.26 17.39 11.65
CA LEU A 209 -0.25 18.40 10.60
C LEU A 209 -1.68 18.89 10.28
N PRO A 210 -1.90 20.21 10.09
CA PRO A 210 -3.20 20.77 9.75
C PRO A 210 -3.58 20.59 8.27
N THR A 211 -2.64 20.13 7.44
CA THR A 211 -2.79 19.93 6.00
C THR A 211 -2.75 18.45 5.66
N SER A 212 -3.79 17.98 4.97
CA SER A 212 -3.83 16.65 4.36
C SER A 212 -3.11 16.68 3.00
N THR A 213 -2.31 15.66 2.69
CA THR A 213 -1.53 15.57 1.45
C THR A 213 -1.74 14.19 0.81
N ILE A 214 -1.79 14.16 -0.51
CA ILE A 214 -1.82 12.93 -1.32
C ILE A 214 -0.61 12.98 -2.24
N ALA A 215 0.03 11.84 -2.49
CA ALA A 215 0.94 11.66 -3.63
C ALA A 215 0.27 10.75 -4.68
N SER A 216 0.56 10.99 -5.96
CA SER A 216 0.15 10.10 -7.05
C SER A 216 1.27 9.95 -8.08
N CYS A 217 1.30 8.85 -8.83
CA CYS A 217 2.25 8.65 -9.92
C CYS A 217 1.61 8.12 -11.20
N SER A 218 2.21 8.49 -12.33
CA SER A 218 1.85 8.03 -13.69
C SER A 218 3.12 7.92 -14.53
N ARG A 219 2.99 7.63 -15.84
CA ARG A 219 4.11 7.78 -16.79
C ARG A 219 4.70 9.21 -16.79
N ASP A 220 3.89 10.23 -16.50
CA ASP A 220 4.32 11.63 -16.47
C ASP A 220 5.23 11.96 -15.26
N GLY A 221 5.42 11.01 -14.34
CA GLY A 221 6.10 11.18 -13.06
C GLY A 221 5.12 11.30 -11.88
N CYS A 222 5.64 11.81 -10.76
CA CYS A 222 4.89 11.93 -9.50
C CYS A 222 4.41 13.38 -9.25
N ASN A 223 3.24 13.52 -8.61
CA ASN A 223 2.68 14.80 -8.16
C ASN A 223 2.19 14.67 -6.71
N THR A 224 2.05 15.81 -5.99
CA THR A 224 1.30 15.86 -4.73
C THR A 224 0.08 16.77 -4.85
N TRP A 225 -0.94 16.55 -4.02
CA TRP A 225 -2.24 17.25 -4.09
C TRP A 225 -2.10 18.79 -4.07
N SER A 226 -1.13 19.32 -3.33
CA SER A 226 -0.92 20.78 -3.19
C SER A 226 0.16 21.35 -4.12
N ARG A 227 1.13 20.55 -4.58
CA ARG A 227 2.21 20.97 -5.48
C ARG A 227 2.68 19.83 -6.40
N LYS A 228 2.94 20.16 -7.67
CA LYS A 228 3.72 19.26 -8.54
C LYS A 228 5.12 19.09 -7.97
N LEU A 229 5.63 17.87 -7.93
CA LEU A 229 7.05 17.63 -7.64
C LEU A 229 7.87 18.21 -8.79
N PRO A 230 8.90 19.03 -8.55
CA PRO A 230 9.71 19.67 -9.59
C PRO A 230 10.75 18.69 -10.18
N HIS A 231 10.34 17.45 -10.45
CA HIS A 231 11.21 16.38 -10.94
C HIS A 231 10.60 15.66 -12.14
N LYS A 232 11.41 15.52 -13.19
CA LYS A 232 11.12 14.59 -14.29
C LYS A 232 11.85 13.30 -14.00
N PHE A 233 11.08 12.24 -13.75
CA PHE A 233 11.60 10.88 -13.74
C PHE A 233 11.96 10.48 -15.18
N ASN A 234 13.02 9.69 -15.35
CA ASN A 234 13.50 9.29 -16.69
C ASN A 234 12.68 8.13 -17.30
N ASP A 235 11.82 7.51 -16.49
CA ASP A 235 11.03 6.32 -16.79
C ASP A 235 9.71 6.36 -15.98
N PHE A 236 8.82 5.40 -16.17
CA PHE A 236 7.58 5.25 -15.41
C PHE A 236 7.82 5.25 -13.89
N VAL A 237 6.88 5.83 -13.15
CA VAL A 237 6.80 5.68 -11.68
C VAL A 237 5.59 4.81 -11.36
N TRP A 238 5.85 3.65 -10.76
CA TRP A 238 4.85 2.60 -10.56
C TRP A 238 4.13 2.68 -9.20
N TYR A 239 4.84 3.12 -8.16
CA TYR A 239 4.34 3.18 -6.79
C TYR A 239 4.80 4.48 -6.10
N VAL A 240 4.09 4.87 -5.04
CA VAL A 240 4.42 5.99 -4.12
C VAL A 240 4.13 5.58 -2.68
N SER A 241 4.99 5.92 -1.73
CA SER A 241 4.77 5.54 -0.31
C SER A 241 5.24 6.60 0.68
N TRP A 242 4.56 6.71 1.82
CA TRP A 242 4.80 7.76 2.81
C TRP A 242 5.47 7.24 4.08
N CYS A 243 6.57 7.90 4.49
CA CYS A 243 7.19 7.66 5.79
C CYS A 243 6.34 8.29 6.91
N ILE A 244 5.79 7.43 7.77
CA ILE A 244 4.79 7.75 8.80
C ILE A 244 5.19 8.90 9.74
N THR A 245 6.49 9.02 10.08
CA THR A 245 6.97 9.95 11.12
C THR A 245 7.68 11.19 10.59
N ALA A 246 8.01 11.24 9.29
CA ALA A 246 8.99 12.21 8.77
C ALA A 246 8.47 13.12 7.64
N ASN A 247 7.24 12.89 7.13
CA ASN A 247 6.72 13.47 5.89
C ASN A 247 7.71 13.33 4.71
N ILE A 248 8.28 12.13 4.56
CA ILE A 248 9.16 11.78 3.45
C ILE A 248 8.35 10.91 2.48
N LEU A 249 8.35 11.29 1.21
CA LEU A 249 7.78 10.53 0.12
C LEU A 249 8.85 9.64 -0.50
N VAL A 250 8.56 8.35 -0.63
CA VAL A 250 9.37 7.35 -1.29
C VAL A 250 8.84 7.14 -2.71
N VAL A 251 9.71 7.23 -3.71
CA VAL A 251 9.32 7.10 -5.13
C VAL A 251 10.27 6.11 -5.84
N PRO A 252 9.88 4.83 -6.00
CA PRO A 252 10.54 3.87 -6.88
C PRO A 252 10.29 4.19 -8.36
N GLY A 253 11.36 4.36 -9.13
CA GLY A 253 11.33 4.59 -10.58
C GLY A 253 11.63 3.32 -11.40
N GLY A 254 11.14 3.27 -12.64
CA GLY A 254 11.42 2.23 -13.61
C GLY A 254 12.92 2.06 -13.94
N ASP A 255 13.72 3.09 -13.71
CA ASP A 255 15.19 3.08 -13.82
C ASP A 255 15.91 2.26 -12.72
N ASN A 256 15.16 1.42 -11.98
CA ASN A 256 15.63 0.56 -10.88
C ASN A 256 16.24 1.35 -9.70
N LYS A 257 15.75 2.56 -9.48
CA LYS A 257 16.12 3.42 -8.37
C LYS A 257 14.98 3.68 -7.40
N VAL A 258 15.31 3.98 -6.17
CA VAL A 258 14.38 4.48 -5.16
C VAL A 258 14.85 5.87 -4.73
N THR A 259 14.04 6.88 -5.01
CA THR A 259 14.32 8.26 -4.60
C THR A 259 13.51 8.64 -3.37
N LEU A 260 14.13 9.37 -2.44
CA LEU A 260 13.50 9.86 -1.22
C LEU A 260 13.35 11.38 -1.30
N TRP A 261 12.14 11.87 -1.05
CA TRP A 261 11.74 13.26 -1.23
C TRP A 261 11.19 13.84 0.07
N LYS A 262 11.53 15.10 0.36
CA LYS A 262 10.97 15.82 1.51
C LYS A 262 10.63 17.26 1.15
N GLU A 263 9.51 17.75 1.70
CA GLU A 263 9.11 19.15 1.66
C GLU A 263 9.77 19.94 2.81
N PRO A 264 10.58 20.98 2.53
CA PRO A 264 11.08 21.94 3.52
C PRO A 264 10.04 23.04 3.81
N VAL A 265 10.39 23.99 4.68
CA VAL A 265 9.51 25.11 5.08
C VAL A 265 9.21 26.09 3.92
N ASP A 266 9.96 26.02 2.81
CA ASP A 266 9.68 26.74 1.55
C ASP A 266 8.64 26.04 0.65
N GLY A 267 8.23 24.82 1.01
CA GLY A 267 7.33 23.96 0.26
C GLY A 267 7.92 23.40 -1.04
N GLN A 268 9.23 23.50 -1.29
CA GLN A 268 9.84 23.00 -2.52
C GLN A 268 10.42 21.61 -2.30
N TRP A 269 9.72 20.57 -2.75
CA TRP A 269 10.15 19.18 -2.62
C TRP A 269 11.58 18.96 -3.13
N VAL A 270 12.46 18.52 -2.22
CA VAL A 270 13.88 18.21 -2.51
C VAL A 270 14.12 16.71 -2.42
N CYS A 271 14.90 16.17 -3.36
CA CYS A 271 15.41 14.81 -3.24
C CYS A 271 16.52 14.76 -2.17
N ILE A 272 16.28 14.00 -1.11
CA ILE A 272 17.20 13.84 0.03
C ILE A 272 18.07 12.58 -0.07
N SER A 273 17.74 11.65 -0.98
CA SER A 273 18.58 10.50 -1.32
C SER A 273 18.15 9.88 -2.65
N ASP A 274 19.12 9.45 -3.45
CA ASP A 274 18.93 8.58 -4.62
C ASP A 274 19.60 7.23 -4.33
N ILE A 275 18.87 6.12 -4.46
CA ILE A 275 19.31 4.77 -4.09
C ILE A 275 19.21 3.86 -5.31
N ASN A 276 20.35 3.37 -5.80
CA ASN A 276 20.37 2.35 -6.85
C ASN A 276 20.20 0.95 -6.24
N LYS A 277 19.56 0.03 -6.98
CA LYS A 277 19.46 -1.39 -6.63
C LYS A 277 20.83 -1.98 -6.21
N GLY A 278 20.90 -2.51 -4.99
CA GLY A 278 22.12 -3.07 -4.40
C GLY A 278 23.06 -2.08 -3.69
N GLN A 279 22.74 -0.77 -3.62
CA GLN A 279 23.55 0.21 -2.91
C GLN A 279 23.00 0.54 -1.50
N GLY A 280 23.63 -0.06 -0.49
CA GLY A 280 23.51 0.35 0.91
C GLY A 280 24.55 -0.35 1.76
N SER A 281 25.18 0.34 2.70
CA SER A 281 26.20 -0.26 3.58
C SER A 281 25.53 -1.24 4.55
N VAL A 282 25.99 -2.48 4.62
CA VAL A 282 25.52 -3.45 5.63
C VAL A 282 26.04 -3.00 7.01
N SER A 283 25.14 -2.74 7.95
CA SER A 283 25.49 -2.29 9.31
C SER A 283 25.93 -3.47 10.18
N ALA A 284 27.19 -3.89 10.02
CA ALA A 284 27.77 -5.01 10.75
C ALA A 284 28.01 -4.71 12.25
N SER A 285 26.98 -4.92 13.06
CA SER A 285 27.05 -5.07 14.52
C SER A 285 26.01 -6.11 14.92
N VAL A 286 26.34 -7.19 15.64
CA VAL A 286 26.67 -7.15 17.08
C VAL A 286 27.52 -8.37 17.50
N THR A 287 28.50 -8.12 18.38
CA THR A 287 29.32 -9.08 19.18
C THR A 287 29.90 -10.33 18.51
N GLU A 288 31.23 -10.33 18.32
CA GLU A 288 32.05 -11.43 18.87
C GLU A 288 32.61 -10.97 20.23
N GLY A 289 32.72 -11.88 21.19
CA GLY A 289 33.22 -11.58 22.54
C GLY A 289 34.74 -11.68 22.64
N GLN A 290 35.36 -10.81 23.44
CA GLN A 290 36.78 -10.93 23.78
C GLN A 290 37.03 -12.17 24.65
N GLN A 291 37.57 -13.24 24.07
CA GLN A 291 38.24 -14.28 24.86
C GLN A 291 39.74 -13.95 24.99
N ASN A 292 40.15 -13.66 26.23
CA ASN A 292 41.55 -13.58 26.63
C ASN A 292 42.04 -14.98 27.02
N GLU A 293 43.00 -15.53 26.28
CA GLU A 293 43.96 -16.53 26.76
C GLU A 293 45.34 -16.06 26.25
N GLN A 294 46.19 -15.52 27.14
CA GLN A 294 47.25 -16.20 27.92
C GLN A 294 48.51 -16.48 27.10
#